data_AF-A0A3D3JXD0-F1
#
_entry.id   AF-A0A3D3JXD0-F1
#
_cell.length_a   1.000
_cell.length_b   1.000
_cell.length_c   1.000
_cell.angle_alpha   90.00
_cell.angle_beta   90.00
_cell.angle_gamma   90.00
#
_symmetry.space_group_name_H-M   'P 1'
#
loop_
_entity.id
_entity.type
_entity.pdbx_description
1 polymer ?
#
loop_
_entity_poly.entity_id
_entity_poly.type
_entity_poly.pdbx_seq_one_letter_code
_entity_poly.pdbx_strand_id
1 'polypeptide(L)'
;ILGEGAEVNGQSCRISNEGPAVESYYEFYDGKLHLVRVSYELPGRPETGRDTEAMQQIHALIGKKYRENVDIRDALEQAGIGIFVVANNRGQVLVTYRNQTVRRDAQRAKQEAERLEREAAISDEDKADRAAALDTIGDEL
;
A
#
# COMPACT_ATOMS: atom_id res chain seq x y z
N ILE A 1 -8.60 12.03 15.32
CA ILE A 1 -9.98 11.55 15.55
C ILE A 1 -10.08 10.23 14.79
N LEU A 2 -9.88 9.10 15.47
CA LEU A 2 -10.14 7.77 14.91
C LEU A 2 -11.56 7.43 15.35
N GLY A 3 -12.44 7.12 14.40
CA GLY A 3 -13.83 6.75 14.67
C GLY A 3 -13.93 5.43 15.44
N GLU A 4 -15.07 5.21 16.10
CA GLU A 4 -15.37 3.93 16.77
C GLU A 4 -15.27 2.75 15.78
N GLY A 5 -14.63 1.65 16.19
CA GLY A 5 -14.46 0.45 15.37
C GLY A 5 -13.12 0.33 14.61
N ALA A 6 -12.10 1.10 14.97
CA ALA A 6 -10.78 1.02 14.35
C ALA A 6 -10.02 -0.27 14.73
N GLU A 7 -9.95 -1.27 13.83
CA GLU A 7 -9.02 -2.39 13.95
C GLU A 7 -7.67 -1.99 13.36
N VAL A 8 -6.63 -1.90 14.19
CA VAL A 8 -5.27 -1.53 13.77
C VAL A 8 -4.38 -2.76 13.83
N ASN A 9 -3.76 -3.13 12.70
CA ASN A 9 -2.74 -4.17 12.64
C ASN A 9 -1.47 -3.61 12.02
N GLY A 10 -0.59 -3.03 12.87
CA GLY A 10 0.76 -2.55 12.56
C GLY A 10 0.84 -1.49 11.44
N GLN A 11 0.58 -1.91 10.22
CA GLN A 11 0.64 -1.14 8.98
C GLN A 11 -0.72 -0.91 8.33
N SER A 12 -1.83 -1.37 8.92
CA SER A 12 -3.16 -1.11 8.39
C SER A 12 -4.16 -0.73 9.47
N CYS A 13 -5.18 0.03 9.08
CA CYS A 13 -6.35 0.26 9.91
C CYS A 13 -7.64 0.11 9.11
N ARG A 14 -8.67 -0.43 9.75
CA ARG A 14 -10.02 -0.56 9.19
C ARG A 14 -10.97 0.23 10.06
N ILE A 15 -11.84 1.02 9.44
CA ILE A 15 -12.83 1.87 10.11
C ILE A 15 -14.19 1.53 9.53
N SER A 16 -15.13 1.16 10.39
CA SER A 16 -16.55 1.06 10.04
C SER A 16 -17.15 2.45 9.97
N ASN A 17 -18.00 2.68 8.97
CA ASN A 17 -18.55 3.99 8.69
C ASN A 17 -20.08 3.93 8.68
N GLU A 18 -20.71 5.05 9.03
CA GLU A 18 -22.15 5.22 8.88
C GLU A 18 -22.49 5.71 7.47
N GLY A 19 -23.46 5.07 6.83
CA GLY A 19 -23.97 5.45 5.50
C GLY A 19 -23.48 4.54 4.37
N PRO A 20 -23.53 5.02 3.10
CA PRO A 20 -23.29 4.17 1.94
C PRO A 20 -21.84 3.74 1.80
N ALA A 21 -20.87 4.47 2.37
CA ALA A 21 -19.53 3.95 2.59
C ALA A 21 -19.55 3.17 3.90
N VAL A 22 -19.53 1.85 3.86
CA VAL A 22 -19.70 0.99 5.05
C VAL A 22 -18.38 0.65 5.74
N GLU A 23 -17.28 0.68 4.99
CA GLU A 23 -15.94 0.37 5.51
C GLU A 23 -14.90 1.21 4.78
N SER A 24 -13.91 1.71 5.53
CA SER A 24 -12.68 2.27 5.00
C SER A 24 -11.48 1.50 5.53
N TYR A 25 -10.62 1.06 4.62
CA TYR A 25 -9.38 0.35 4.90
C TYR A 25 -8.20 1.21 4.46
N TYR A 26 -7.24 1.38 5.34
CA TYR A 26 -6.02 2.14 5.12
C TYR A 26 -4.82 1.21 5.28
N GLU A 27 -3.84 1.38 4.40
CA GLU A 27 -2.57 0.66 4.46
C GLU A 27 -1.42 1.66 4.37
N PHE A 28 -0.41 1.47 5.22
CA PHE A 28 0.75 2.32 5.37
C PHE A 28 2.03 1.52 5.13
N TYR A 29 3.00 2.12 4.44
CA TYR A 29 4.37 1.62 4.38
C TYR A 29 5.30 2.66 4.99
N ASP A 30 6.12 2.25 5.96
CA ASP A 30 7.06 3.11 6.69
C ASP A 30 6.41 4.42 7.20
N GLY A 31 5.20 4.29 7.76
CA GLY A 31 4.42 5.41 8.28
C GLY A 31 3.76 6.31 7.22
N LYS A 32 3.95 6.03 5.92
CA LYS A 32 3.33 6.77 4.81
C LYS A 32 2.10 6.04 4.29
N LEU A 33 1.02 6.78 4.05
CA LEU A 33 -0.22 6.21 3.51
C LEU A 33 -0.01 5.70 2.07
N HIS A 34 -0.13 4.38 1.88
CA HIS A 34 0.00 3.72 0.60
C HIS A 34 -1.35 3.56 -0.10
N LEU A 35 -2.36 3.10 0.64
CA LEU A 35 -3.63 2.70 0.06
C LEU A 35 -4.79 3.13 0.95
N VAL A 36 -5.84 3.62 0.32
CA VAL A 36 -7.17 3.81 0.92
C VAL A 36 -8.16 3.03 0.07
N ARG A 37 -8.91 2.13 0.69
CA ARG A 37 -9.99 1.39 0.04
C ARG A 37 -11.28 1.65 0.79
N VAL A 38 -12.28 2.13 0.08
CA VAL A 38 -13.61 2.38 0.62
C VAL A 38 -14.58 1.39 0.00
N SER A 39 -15.31 0.67 0.83
CA SER A 39 -16.36 -0.26 0.42
C SER A 39 -17.70 0.45 0.50
N TYR A 40 -18.44 0.46 -0.60
CA TYR A 40 -19.76 1.05 -0.71
C TYR A 40 -20.85 0.00 -0.81
N GLU A 41 -21.93 0.21 -0.06
CA GLU A 41 -23.20 -0.49 -0.20
C GLU A 41 -24.26 0.54 -0.63
N LEU A 42 -24.66 0.49 -1.91
CA LEU A 42 -25.69 1.38 -2.42
C LEU A 42 -27.10 0.79 -2.20
N PRO A 43 -28.13 1.64 -2.11
CA PRO A 43 -29.51 1.17 -2.07
C PRO A 43 -29.83 0.31 -3.29
N GLY A 44 -30.51 -0.82 -3.07
CA GLY A 44 -30.86 -1.75 -4.14
C GLY A 44 -29.73 -2.69 -4.60
N ARG A 45 -28.61 -2.74 -3.85
CA ARG A 45 -27.53 -3.68 -4.15
C ARG A 45 -28.04 -5.12 -4.25
N PRO A 46 -27.49 -5.95 -5.14
CA PRO A 46 -27.83 -7.36 -5.19
C PRO A 46 -27.35 -8.07 -3.90
N GLU A 47 -28.13 -9.04 -3.43
CA GLU A 47 -27.75 -9.87 -2.27
C GLU A 47 -26.51 -10.71 -2.58
N THR A 48 -26.37 -11.15 -3.84
CA THR A 48 -25.22 -11.89 -4.35
C THR A 48 -24.84 -11.42 -5.75
N GLY A 49 -23.55 -11.49 -6.07
CA GLY A 49 -23.05 -11.05 -7.37
C GLY A 49 -22.53 -9.61 -7.38
N ARG A 50 -22.12 -9.16 -8.56
CA ARG A 50 -21.49 -7.85 -8.75
C ARG A 50 -22.53 -6.79 -9.04
N ASP A 51 -22.47 -5.67 -8.32
CA ASP A 51 -23.27 -4.49 -8.63
C ASP A 51 -22.59 -3.65 -9.72
N THR A 52 -22.77 -4.08 -10.98
CA THR A 52 -22.16 -3.41 -12.13
C THR A 52 -22.73 -2.03 -12.39
N GLU A 53 -24.00 -1.81 -12.05
CA GLU A 53 -24.65 -0.52 -12.24
C GLU A 53 -24.08 0.52 -11.26
N ALA A 54 -24.05 0.19 -9.96
CA ALA A 54 -23.40 1.01 -8.95
C ALA A 54 -21.93 1.29 -9.29
N MET A 55 -21.21 0.27 -9.78
CA MET A 55 -19.82 0.43 -10.20
C MET A 55 -19.67 1.45 -11.33
N GLN A 56 -20.53 1.41 -12.35
CA GLN A 56 -20.50 2.36 -13.46
C GLN A 56 -20.84 3.79 -12.99
N GLN A 57 -21.83 3.94 -12.11
CA GLN A 57 -22.19 5.24 -11.54
C GLN A 57 -21.02 5.85 -10.75
N ILE A 58 -20.41 5.05 -9.86
CA ILE A 58 -19.23 5.50 -9.09
C ILE A 58 -18.04 5.79 -10.02
N HIS A 59 -17.81 4.97 -11.05
CA HIS A 59 -16.76 5.22 -12.03
C HIS A 59 -16.96 6.55 -12.76
N ALA A 60 -18.19 6.90 -13.14
CA ALA A 60 -18.52 8.18 -13.74
C ALA A 60 -18.28 9.35 -12.78
N LEU A 61 -18.68 9.22 -11.50
CA LEU A 61 -18.43 10.24 -10.48
C LEU A 61 -16.94 10.48 -10.25
N ILE A 62 -16.13 9.41 -10.17
CA ILE A 62 -14.67 9.49 -10.07
C ILE A 62 -14.08 10.14 -11.31
N GLY A 63 -14.56 9.79 -12.51
CA GLY A 63 -14.15 10.40 -13.77
C GLY A 63 -14.37 11.91 -13.77
N LYS A 64 -15.58 12.34 -13.42
CA LYS A 64 -15.94 13.75 -13.33
C LYS A 64 -15.09 14.50 -12.29
N LYS A 65 -14.86 13.89 -11.12
CA LYS A 65 -14.14 14.54 -10.02
C LYS A 65 -12.63 14.65 -10.27
N TYR A 66 -12.02 13.65 -10.90
CA TYR A 66 -10.56 13.50 -10.91
C TYR A 66 -9.92 13.37 -12.31
N ARG A 67 -10.68 13.06 -13.37
CA ARG A 67 -10.13 12.84 -14.71
C ARG A 67 -10.48 13.93 -15.71
N GLU A 68 -11.65 14.55 -15.59
CA GLU A 68 -12.08 15.63 -16.49
C GLU A 68 -11.30 16.93 -16.26
N ASN A 69 -10.88 17.19 -15.02
CA ASN A 69 -10.02 18.31 -14.69
C ASN A 69 -8.54 17.91 -14.90
N VAL A 70 -7.88 18.57 -15.84
CA VAL A 70 -6.47 18.33 -16.21
C VAL A 70 -5.53 18.54 -15.04
N ASP A 71 -5.68 19.63 -14.28
CA ASP A 71 -4.80 19.96 -13.16
C ASP A 71 -4.87 18.89 -12.07
N ILE A 72 -6.07 18.39 -11.76
CA ILE A 72 -6.26 17.32 -10.78
C ILE A 72 -5.66 16.01 -11.28
N ARG A 73 -5.92 15.67 -12.54
CA ARG A 73 -5.38 14.45 -13.16
C ARG A 73 -3.86 14.45 -13.14
N ASP A 74 -3.25 15.55 -13.55
CA ASP A 74 -1.80 15.69 -13.63
C ASP A 74 -1.18 15.69 -12.23
N ALA A 75 -1.83 16.31 -11.23
CA ALA A 75 -1.39 16.23 -9.83
C ALA A 75 -1.45 14.80 -9.28
N LEU A 76 -2.49 14.02 -9.60
CA LEU A 76 -2.59 12.61 -9.19
C LEU A 76 -1.51 11.76 -9.87
N GLU A 77 -1.26 11.99 -11.16
CA GLU A 77 -0.22 11.28 -11.90
C GLU A 77 1.19 11.58 -11.36
N GLN A 78 1.51 12.86 -11.12
CA GLN A 78 2.77 13.28 -10.52
C GLN A 78 2.97 12.67 -9.13
N ALA A 79 1.90 12.59 -8.32
CA ALA A 79 1.93 11.93 -7.02
C ALA A 79 2.00 10.39 -7.11
N GLY A 80 1.85 9.80 -8.31
CA GLY A 80 1.80 8.36 -8.53
C GLY A 80 0.55 7.69 -7.96
N ILE A 81 -0.56 8.43 -7.85
CA ILE A 81 -1.81 7.98 -7.26
C ILE A 81 -2.76 7.47 -8.36
N GLY A 82 -3.11 6.19 -8.28
CA GLY A 82 -4.15 5.57 -9.11
C GLY A 82 -5.46 5.41 -8.34
N ILE A 83 -6.59 5.59 -9.02
CA ILE A 83 -7.93 5.37 -8.48
C ILE A 83 -8.61 4.23 -9.27
N PHE A 84 -9.05 3.20 -8.56
CA PHE A 84 -9.67 2.00 -9.12
C PHE A 84 -11.06 1.80 -8.53
N VAL A 85 -12.03 1.45 -9.37
CA VAL A 85 -13.41 1.16 -8.96
C VAL A 85 -13.74 -0.25 -9.42
N VAL A 86 -14.13 -1.13 -8.49
CA VAL A 86 -14.46 -2.53 -8.80
C VAL A 86 -15.67 -2.98 -7.98
N ALA A 87 -16.58 -3.75 -8.57
CA ALA A 87 -17.63 -4.44 -7.82
C ALA A 87 -17.13 -5.82 -7.34
N ASN A 88 -17.42 -6.16 -6.08
CA ASN A 88 -17.18 -7.50 -5.55
C ASN A 88 -18.44 -8.39 -5.66
N ASN A 89 -18.30 -9.67 -5.32
CA ASN A 89 -19.40 -10.64 -5.41
C ASN A 89 -20.42 -10.55 -4.24
N ARG A 90 -20.28 -9.57 -3.36
CA ARG A 90 -21.17 -9.30 -2.21
C ARG A 90 -22.11 -8.11 -2.49
N GLY A 91 -22.21 -7.67 -3.74
CA GLY A 91 -22.96 -6.48 -4.12
C GLY A 91 -22.34 -5.16 -3.67
N GLN A 92 -21.07 -5.15 -3.26
CA GLN A 92 -20.38 -3.92 -2.84
C GLN A 92 -19.52 -3.36 -3.97
N VAL A 93 -19.37 -2.03 -3.98
CA VAL A 93 -18.41 -1.34 -4.86
C VAL A 93 -17.22 -0.86 -4.06
N LEU A 94 -16.02 -1.24 -4.47
CA LEU A 94 -14.77 -0.88 -3.83
C LEU A 94 -14.11 0.22 -4.63
N VAL A 95 -13.85 1.35 -3.98
CA VAL A 95 -13.04 2.45 -4.52
C VAL A 95 -11.68 2.40 -3.84
N THR A 96 -10.63 2.14 -4.60
CA THR A 96 -9.25 2.07 -4.10
C THR A 96 -8.42 3.23 -4.64
N TYR A 97 -7.92 4.07 -3.75
CA TYR A 97 -6.87 5.05 -4.00
C TYR A 97 -5.54 4.41 -3.62
N ARG A 98 -4.57 4.41 -4.54
CA ARG A 98 -3.29 3.73 -4.34
C ARG A 98 -2.14 4.61 -4.79
N ASN A 99 -1.24 4.94 -3.87
CA ASN A 99 0.00 5.64 -4.15
C ASN A 99 1.11 4.63 -4.51
N GLN A 100 1.44 4.52 -5.79
CA GLN A 100 2.48 3.62 -6.29
C GLN A 100 3.89 4.10 -5.96
N THR A 101 4.09 5.40 -5.77
CA THR A 101 5.38 5.99 -5.43
C THR A 101 5.80 5.57 -4.03
N VAL A 102 4.90 5.69 -3.05
CA VAL A 102 5.14 5.23 -1.66
C VAL A 102 5.55 3.75 -1.63
N ARG A 103 4.89 2.88 -2.40
CA ARG A 103 5.26 1.46 -2.48
C ARG A 103 6.64 1.26 -3.11
N ARG A 104 6.96 1.98 -4.19
CA ARG A 104 8.26 1.89 -4.86
C ARG A 104 9.38 2.36 -3.95
N ASP A 105 9.18 3.46 -3.24
CA ASP A 105 10.17 4.02 -2.31
C ASP A 105 10.43 3.06 -1.14
N ALA A 106 9.38 2.52 -0.53
CA ALA A 106 9.51 1.53 0.54
C ALA A 106 10.23 0.25 0.04
N GLN A 107 9.91 -0.22 -1.17
CA GLN A 107 10.61 -1.36 -1.77
C GLN A 107 12.10 -1.08 -2.04
N ARG A 108 12.44 0.10 -2.54
CA ARG A 108 13.85 0.49 -2.76
C ARG A 108 14.61 0.62 -1.45
N ALA A 109 14.03 1.24 -0.44
CA ALA A 109 14.64 1.36 0.88
C ALA A 109 14.93 -0.02 1.49
N LYS A 110 13.98 -0.96 1.38
CA LYS A 110 14.17 -2.34 1.83
C LYS A 110 15.30 -3.05 1.07
N GLN A 111 15.34 -2.92 -0.26
CA GLN A 111 16.40 -3.53 -1.08
C GLN A 111 17.79 -2.95 -0.75
N GLU A 112 17.87 -1.65 -0.50
CA GLU A 112 19.13 -0.99 -0.12
C GLU A 112 19.61 -1.45 1.25
N ALA A 113 18.70 -1.56 2.23
CA ALA A 113 19.02 -2.09 3.55
C ALA A 113 19.52 -3.53 3.48
N GLU A 114 18.83 -4.40 2.72
CA GLU A 114 19.27 -5.78 2.48
C GLU A 114 20.62 -5.85 1.77
N ARG A 115 20.93 -4.92 0.86
CA ARG A 115 22.24 -4.85 0.19
C ARG A 115 23.34 -4.48 1.18
N LEU A 116 23.12 -3.46 2.00
CA LEU A 116 24.09 -3.01 3.01
C LEU A 116 24.34 -4.10 4.07
N GLU A 117 23.31 -4.82 4.50
CA GLU A 117 23.46 -5.95 5.43
C GLU A 117 24.32 -7.08 4.82
N ARG A 118 24.11 -7.40 3.54
CA ARG A 118 24.93 -8.40 2.84
C ARG A 118 26.37 -7.95 2.66
N GLU A 119 26.60 -6.69 2.29
CA GLU A 119 27.95 -6.12 2.14
C GLU A 119 28.69 -6.11 3.49
N ALA A 120 28.00 -5.79 4.59
CA ALA A 120 28.56 -5.86 5.93
C ALA A 120 28.92 -7.29 6.34
N ALA A 121 28.03 -8.26 6.06
CA ALA A 121 28.28 -9.67 6.37
C ALA A 121 29.51 -10.22 5.63
N ILE A 122 29.66 -9.91 4.33
CA ILE A 122 30.84 -10.32 3.54
C ILE A 122 32.10 -9.64 4.07
N SER A 123 32.03 -8.36 4.42
CA SER A 123 33.19 -7.64 4.97
C SER A 123 33.63 -8.20 6.33
N ASP A 124 32.71 -8.70 7.15
CA ASP A 124 33.04 -9.27 8.46
C ASP A 124 33.57 -10.71 8.32
N GLU A 125 33.07 -11.48 7.35
CA GLU A 125 33.61 -12.79 6.95
C GLU A 125 35.06 -12.65 6.45
N ASP A 126 35.34 -11.70 5.56
CA ASP A 126 36.70 -11.41 5.07
C ASP A 126 37.67 -10.99 6.20
N LYS A 127 37.17 -10.26 7.21
CA LYS A 127 37.97 -9.90 8.39
C LYS A 127 38.23 -11.11 9.29
N ALA A 128 37.25 -11.99 9.46
CA ALA A 128 37.38 -13.21 10.26
C ALA A 128 38.38 -14.18 9.62
N ASP A 129 38.30 -14.38 8.30
CA ASP A 129 39.23 -15.23 7.56
C ASP A 129 40.66 -14.69 7.61
N ARG A 130 40.83 -13.37 7.47
CA ARG A 130 42.15 -12.74 7.60
C ARG A 130 42.72 -12.81 9.02
N ALA A 131 41.87 -12.74 10.05
CA ALA A 131 42.29 -12.93 11.44
C ALA A 131 42.73 -14.37 11.70
N ALA A 132 41.99 -15.37 11.21
CA ALA A 132 42.34 -16.79 11.32
C ALA A 132 43.65 -17.13 10.59
N ALA A 133 43.88 -16.54 9.41
CA ALA A 133 45.12 -16.74 8.65
C ALA A 133 46.36 -16.17 9.38
N LEU A 134 46.21 -15.05 10.10
CA LEU A 134 47.30 -14.45 10.88
C LEU A 134 47.60 -15.23 12.16
N ASP A 135 46.57 -15.79 12.81
CA ASP A 135 46.72 -16.65 13.99
C ASP A 135 47.47 -17.96 13.64
N THR A 136 47.13 -18.57 12.51
CA THR A 136 47.80 -19.79 12.01
C THR A 136 49.29 -19.58 11.71
N ILE A 137 49.69 -18.38 11.27
CA ILE A 137 51.10 -18.04 11.00
C ILE A 137 51.86 -17.72 12.31
N GLY A 138 51.17 -17.27 13.36
CA GLY A 138 51.75 -17.00 14.67
C GLY A 138 52.13 -18.26 15.45
N ASP A 139 51.44 -19.38 15.22
CA ASP A 139 51.68 -20.67 15.87
C ASP A 139 52.80 -21.52 15.22
N GLU A 140 53.31 -21.12 14.04
CA GLU A 140 54.39 -21.82 13.32
C GLU A 140 55.79 -21.16 13.45
N LEU A 141 55.95 -20.14 14.30
CA LEU A 141 57.22 -19.49 14.64
C LEU A 141 57.68 -19.78 16.08
#